data_AF-A0A7S0DZM2-F1
#
_entry.id   AF-A0A7S0DZM2-F1
#
_cell.length_a   1.000
_cell.length_b   1.000
_cell.length_c   1.000
_cell.angle_alpha   90.00
_cell.angle_beta   90.00
_cell.angle_gamma   90.00
#
_symmetry.space_group_name_H-M   'P 1'
#
loop_
_entity.id
_entity.type
_entity.pdbx_description
1 polymer ?
#
loop_
_entity_poly.entity_id
_entity_poly.type
_entity_poly.pdbx_seq_one_letter_code
_entity_poly.pdbx_strand_id
1 'polypeptide(L)'
;GSRGWSIPDHLFLNEIPCNPEIRDWFYRDVCDAVQVALQDASLLESCAGRLKIECVPPELNPEMDSFRVGTMLEMVREIAIRIGVVMGRRVKVCIQGSLGEGIFTGMPLMLNGMRRVMEGMDWQSREGEMYEGLLINDIINRRTGEVAIPGNKEGRVAFGEVGREQVEDEDEVFIIIAPQSMVGASVYEPLSQMVEAAGPNRTVILINPRLKDRPSSSNVMSVQGRSQRIAFAASFREIFHFRLLYTGTTFMFPIQGALRMNFANSPRWTLFKRESTTSPDDRNGE
;
A
#
# COMPACT_ATOMS: atom_id res chain seq x y z
N GLY A 1 -28.49 1.12 -14.83
CA GLY A 1 -27.94 -0.21 -15.13
C GLY A 1 -26.49 -0.08 -15.54
N SER A 2 -25.58 0.01 -14.57
CA SER A 2 -24.19 -0.38 -14.78
C SER A 2 -24.17 -1.91 -14.67
N ARG A 3 -23.60 -2.62 -15.64
CA ARG A 3 -23.24 -4.03 -15.45
C ARG A 3 -22.26 -4.03 -14.26
N GLY A 4 -22.81 -4.37 -13.10
CA GLY A 4 -22.27 -4.02 -11.81
C GLY A 4 -21.05 -4.85 -11.53
N TRP A 5 -19.90 -4.21 -11.41
CA TRP A 5 -18.78 -4.80 -10.72
C TRP A 5 -19.23 -5.16 -9.30
N SER A 6 -19.03 -6.41 -8.87
CA SER A 6 -19.32 -6.91 -7.53
C SER A 6 -18.05 -7.48 -6.90
N ILE A 7 -18.00 -7.50 -5.57
CA ILE A 7 -17.03 -8.32 -4.86
C ILE A 7 -17.32 -9.79 -5.22
N PRO A 8 -16.30 -10.67 -5.34
CA PRO A 8 -16.51 -12.09 -5.54
C PRO A 8 -17.48 -12.64 -4.52
N ASP A 9 -18.40 -13.49 -4.97
CA ASP A 9 -19.19 -14.31 -4.07
C ASP A 9 -18.24 -15.11 -3.19
N HIS A 10 -18.59 -15.29 -1.91
CA HIS A 10 -17.78 -16.07 -0.97
C HIS A 10 -16.39 -15.50 -0.64
N LEU A 11 -16.22 -14.16 -0.64
CA LEU A 11 -15.01 -13.52 -0.10
C LEU A 11 -14.90 -13.72 1.43
N PHE A 12 -14.43 -14.89 1.87
CA PHE A 12 -14.32 -15.27 3.28
C PHE A 12 -13.11 -14.62 3.95
N LEU A 13 -13.32 -13.42 4.50
CA LEU A 13 -12.29 -12.66 5.23
C LEU A 13 -12.20 -13.02 6.71
N ASN A 14 -12.64 -14.22 7.10
CA ASN A 14 -12.53 -14.68 8.50
C ASN A 14 -11.20 -15.41 8.76
N GLU A 15 -10.47 -15.76 7.71
CA GLU A 15 -9.23 -16.53 7.79
C GLU A 15 -8.00 -15.63 7.66
N ILE A 16 -7.02 -15.88 8.53
CA ILE A 16 -5.69 -15.28 8.45
C ILE A 16 -4.67 -16.43 8.54
N PRO A 17 -3.88 -16.70 7.48
CA PRO A 17 -3.88 -15.94 6.25
C PRO A 17 -5.14 -16.14 5.38
N CYS A 18 -5.56 -15.11 4.66
CA CYS A 18 -6.59 -15.21 3.63
C CYS A 18 -6.15 -16.21 2.56
N ASN A 19 -7.11 -16.85 1.89
CA ASN A 19 -6.83 -17.70 0.73
C ASN A 19 -6.01 -16.91 -0.34
N PRO A 20 -5.00 -17.52 -0.99
CA PRO A 20 -4.30 -16.92 -2.13
C PRO A 20 -5.21 -16.24 -3.16
N GLU A 21 -6.35 -16.84 -3.53
CA GLU A 21 -7.30 -16.27 -4.49
C GLU A 21 -7.89 -14.94 -3.99
N ILE A 22 -8.14 -14.82 -2.69
CA ILE A 22 -8.64 -13.59 -2.05
C ILE A 22 -7.54 -12.52 -2.11
N ARG A 23 -6.29 -12.87 -1.82
CA ARG A 23 -5.16 -11.93 -1.89
C ARG A 23 -4.96 -11.45 -3.33
N ASP A 24 -4.92 -12.36 -4.29
CA ASP A 24 -4.79 -12.06 -5.72
C ASP A 24 -5.91 -11.12 -6.20
N TRP A 25 -7.13 -11.32 -5.71
CA TRP A 25 -8.23 -10.42 -5.99
C TRP A 25 -7.94 -9.00 -5.51
N PHE A 26 -7.51 -8.81 -4.25
CA PHE A 26 -7.12 -7.48 -3.76
C PHE A 26 -5.99 -6.88 -4.58
N TYR A 27 -4.99 -7.68 -4.95
CA TYR A 27 -3.83 -7.20 -5.72
C TYR A 27 -4.26 -6.68 -7.10
N ARG A 28 -5.07 -7.47 -7.82
CA ARG A 28 -5.61 -7.07 -9.13
C ARG A 28 -6.47 -5.83 -9.01
N ASP A 29 -7.35 -5.78 -8.01
CA ASP A 29 -8.29 -4.68 -7.84
C ASP A 29 -7.57 -3.36 -7.53
N VAL A 30 -6.53 -3.39 -6.70
CA VAL A 30 -5.67 -2.23 -6.45
C VAL A 30 -4.86 -1.86 -7.70
N CYS A 31 -4.30 -2.83 -8.42
CA CYS A 31 -3.54 -2.58 -9.65
C CYS A 31 -4.40 -1.92 -10.73
N ASP A 32 -5.66 -2.33 -10.89
CA ASP A 32 -6.58 -1.71 -11.84
C ASP A 32 -6.83 -0.24 -11.49
N ALA A 33 -7.05 0.07 -10.21
CA ALA A 33 -7.20 1.44 -9.73
C ALA A 33 -5.99 2.31 -10.05
N VAL A 34 -4.78 1.78 -9.81
CA VAL A 34 -3.51 2.47 -10.09
C VAL A 34 -3.31 2.67 -11.59
N GLN A 35 -3.53 1.64 -12.39
CA GLN A 35 -3.34 1.72 -13.83
C GLN A 35 -4.24 2.78 -14.46
N VAL A 36 -5.54 2.78 -14.13
CA VAL A 36 -6.48 3.78 -14.64
C VAL A 36 -6.13 5.17 -14.14
N ALA A 37 -5.77 5.32 -12.86
CA ALA A 37 -5.38 6.62 -12.31
C ALA A 37 -4.12 7.21 -12.99
N LEU A 38 -3.13 6.38 -13.30
CA LEU A 38 -1.90 6.80 -13.97
C LEU A 38 -2.09 7.11 -15.47
N GLN A 39 -3.14 6.58 -16.08
CA GLN A 39 -3.52 6.84 -17.47
C GLN A 39 -4.42 8.08 -17.62
N ASP A 40 -5.07 8.53 -16.54
CA ASP A 40 -5.91 9.72 -16.51
C ASP A 40 -5.09 10.99 -16.21
N ALA A 41 -4.66 11.67 -17.27
CA ALA A 41 -3.89 12.92 -17.15
C ALA A 41 -4.65 14.03 -16.42
N SER A 42 -5.97 14.10 -16.57
CA SER A 42 -6.81 15.12 -15.92
C SER A 42 -6.87 14.88 -14.42
N LEU A 43 -6.99 13.62 -13.99
CA LEU A 43 -6.88 13.25 -12.59
C LEU A 43 -5.53 13.67 -12.02
N LEU A 44 -4.43 13.27 -12.67
CA LEU A 44 -3.07 13.56 -12.19
C LEU A 44 -2.80 15.06 -12.08
N GLU A 45 -3.23 15.86 -13.04
CA GLU A 45 -3.13 17.33 -12.98
C GLU A 45 -3.95 17.89 -11.81
N SER A 46 -5.20 17.44 -11.63
CA SER A 46 -6.08 17.93 -10.58
C SER A 46 -5.60 17.65 -9.15
N CYS A 47 -4.77 16.62 -8.97
CA CYS A 47 -4.20 16.25 -7.67
C CYS A 47 -2.68 16.40 -7.60
N ALA A 48 -2.05 17.07 -8.58
CA ALA A 48 -0.60 17.24 -8.68
C ALA A 48 0.19 15.92 -8.48
N GLY A 49 -0.29 14.84 -9.10
CA GLY A 49 0.32 13.51 -9.01
C GLY A 49 0.22 12.83 -7.64
N ARG A 50 -0.56 13.35 -6.69
CA ARG A 50 -0.68 12.79 -5.33
C ARG A 50 -1.82 11.79 -5.23
N LEU A 51 -1.51 10.49 -5.21
CA LEU A 51 -2.48 9.40 -5.11
C LEU A 51 -2.38 8.63 -3.78
N LYS A 52 -3.50 8.14 -3.26
CA LYS A 52 -3.55 7.36 -2.01
C LYS A 52 -4.35 6.08 -2.19
N ILE A 53 -3.84 5.01 -1.57
CA ILE A 53 -4.46 3.70 -1.45
C ILE A 53 -4.64 3.40 0.04
N GLU A 54 -5.88 3.15 0.47
CA GLU A 54 -6.19 2.55 1.75
C GLU A 54 -6.73 1.14 1.53
N CYS A 55 -5.93 0.11 1.79
CA CYS A 55 -6.33 -1.28 1.67
C CYS A 55 -6.05 -2.00 2.99
N VAL A 56 -7.11 -2.20 3.78
CA VAL A 56 -7.05 -2.71 5.16
C VAL A 56 -8.00 -3.90 5.35
N PRO A 57 -7.83 -5.02 4.61
CA PRO A 57 -8.41 -6.30 4.99
C PRO A 57 -7.83 -6.79 6.34
N PRO A 58 -8.39 -7.84 6.97
CA PRO A 58 -7.98 -8.29 8.31
C PRO A 58 -6.47 -8.50 8.45
N GLU A 59 -5.85 -9.19 7.48
CA GLU A 59 -4.39 -9.43 7.45
C GLU A 59 -3.56 -8.15 7.40
N LEU A 60 -4.11 -7.06 6.84
CA LEU A 60 -3.43 -5.77 6.71
C LEU A 60 -3.90 -4.77 7.75
N ASN A 61 -4.75 -5.16 8.69
CA ASN A 61 -5.20 -4.31 9.76
C ASN A 61 -4.27 -4.44 10.97
N PRO A 62 -3.40 -3.45 11.25
CA PRO A 62 -2.50 -3.49 12.39
C PRO A 62 -3.19 -3.29 13.75
N GLU A 63 -4.50 -3.03 13.77
CA GLU A 63 -5.32 -3.02 14.98
C GLU A 63 -5.86 -4.41 15.33
N MET A 64 -5.69 -5.39 14.42
CA MET A 64 -6.02 -6.80 14.64
C MET A 64 -4.79 -7.57 15.10
N ASP A 65 -5.00 -8.67 15.82
CA ASP A 65 -3.93 -9.51 16.38
C ASP A 65 -3.03 -10.18 15.32
N SER A 66 -3.45 -10.21 14.06
CA SER A 66 -2.73 -10.90 12.97
C SER A 66 -2.47 -9.96 11.80
N PHE A 67 -1.45 -9.10 11.96
CA PHE A 67 -0.92 -8.28 10.87
C PHE A 67 0.16 -9.03 10.09
N ARG A 68 -0.04 -9.20 8.78
CA ARG A 68 0.90 -9.86 7.87
C ARG A 68 1.51 -8.86 6.91
N VAL A 69 2.71 -8.40 7.24
CA VAL A 69 3.54 -7.57 6.36
C VAL A 69 3.71 -8.17 4.96
N GLY A 70 3.87 -9.49 4.86
CA GLY A 70 4.04 -10.20 3.59
C GLY A 70 2.93 -9.88 2.57
N THR A 71 1.67 -9.87 3.00
CA THR A 71 0.52 -9.55 2.14
C THR A 71 0.62 -8.15 1.54
N MET A 72 1.13 -7.18 2.30
CA MET A 72 1.33 -5.80 1.82
C MET A 72 2.50 -5.73 0.85
N LEU A 73 3.61 -6.40 1.14
CA LEU A 73 4.77 -6.42 0.24
C LEU A 73 4.44 -7.13 -1.08
N GLU A 74 3.68 -8.22 -1.04
CA GLU A 74 3.12 -8.91 -2.21
C GLU A 74 2.23 -7.95 -3.04
N MET A 75 1.34 -7.19 -2.40
CA MET A 75 0.52 -6.17 -3.08
C MET A 75 1.38 -5.06 -3.72
N VAL A 76 2.37 -4.53 -3.01
CA VAL A 76 3.25 -3.48 -3.54
C VAL A 76 4.08 -3.98 -4.70
N ARG A 77 4.54 -5.24 -4.63
CA ARG A 77 5.23 -5.91 -5.72
C ARG A 77 4.37 -5.95 -6.99
N GLU A 78 3.12 -6.37 -6.89
CA GLU A 78 2.17 -6.38 -8.01
C GLU A 78 1.95 -4.99 -8.62
N ILE A 79 1.78 -3.97 -7.78
CA ILE A 79 1.64 -2.57 -8.23
C ILE A 79 2.91 -2.12 -8.95
N ALA A 80 4.09 -2.39 -8.39
CA ALA A 80 5.37 -1.99 -8.96
C ALA A 80 5.64 -2.72 -10.29
N ILE A 81 5.30 -4.01 -10.43
CA ILE A 81 5.38 -4.73 -11.71
C ILE A 81 4.42 -4.11 -12.73
N ARG A 82 3.18 -3.81 -12.31
CA ARG A 82 2.19 -3.20 -13.21
C ARG A 82 2.68 -1.85 -13.75
N ILE A 83 3.22 -0.99 -12.89
CA ILE A 83 3.75 0.32 -13.31
C ILE A 83 5.04 0.16 -14.13
N GLY A 84 5.97 -0.66 -13.62
CA GLY A 84 7.31 -0.81 -14.16
C GLY A 84 7.30 -1.47 -15.53
N VAL A 85 6.70 -2.65 -15.59
CA VAL A 85 6.84 -3.57 -16.72
C VAL A 85 5.65 -3.45 -17.67
N VAL A 86 4.42 -3.45 -17.16
CA VAL A 86 3.23 -3.37 -18.04
C VAL A 86 3.05 -1.98 -18.60
N MET A 87 3.22 -0.94 -17.78
CA MET A 87 3.06 0.45 -18.22
C MET A 87 4.36 1.08 -18.72
N GLY A 88 5.50 0.42 -18.53
CA GLY A 88 6.80 0.90 -19.00
C GLY A 88 7.23 2.22 -18.36
N ARG A 89 6.88 2.46 -17.08
CA ARG A 89 7.29 3.65 -16.33
C ARG A 89 8.39 3.33 -15.33
N ARG A 90 9.23 4.30 -14.99
CA ARG A 90 10.22 4.14 -13.93
C ARG A 90 9.57 4.37 -12.57
N VAL A 91 9.47 3.31 -11.78
CA VAL A 91 8.88 3.32 -10.44
C VAL A 91 9.94 3.10 -9.36
N LYS A 92 9.88 3.88 -8.29
CA LYS A 92 10.71 3.71 -7.10
C LYS A 92 9.84 3.38 -5.90
N VAL A 93 10.10 2.23 -5.28
CA VAL A 93 9.48 1.78 -4.05
C VAL A 93 10.28 2.31 -2.86
N CYS A 94 9.67 3.20 -2.11
CA CYS A 94 10.25 3.90 -0.98
C CYS A 94 9.75 3.33 0.34
N ILE A 95 10.69 2.90 1.17
CA ILE A 95 10.44 2.39 2.52
C ILE A 95 11.06 3.37 3.50
N GLN A 96 10.33 3.71 4.55
CA GLN A 96 10.84 4.66 5.55
C GLN A 96 12.15 4.16 6.18
N GLY A 97 13.16 5.02 6.19
CA GLY A 97 14.40 4.80 6.94
C GLY A 97 14.21 4.99 8.45
N SER A 98 15.31 4.95 9.18
CA SER A 98 15.33 5.33 10.59
C SER A 98 15.01 6.83 10.74
N LEU A 99 14.19 7.19 11.74
CA LEU A 99 13.89 8.57 12.10
C LEU A 99 14.54 8.93 13.44
N GLY A 100 14.91 10.20 13.61
CA GLY A 100 15.49 10.75 14.85
C GLY A 100 16.99 11.04 14.73
N GLU A 101 17.56 11.69 15.74
CA GLU A 101 18.98 11.99 15.85
C GLU A 101 19.54 11.46 17.18
N GLY A 102 20.78 10.96 17.17
CA GLY A 102 21.46 10.44 18.36
C GLY A 102 20.76 9.23 18.99
N ILE A 103 20.59 9.24 20.31
CA ILE A 103 19.99 8.13 21.06
C ILE A 103 18.49 7.91 20.79
N PHE A 104 17.84 8.83 20.07
CA PHE A 104 16.42 8.75 19.71
C PHE A 104 16.20 8.28 18.26
N THR A 105 17.24 7.76 17.59
CA THR A 105 17.10 7.09 16.29
C THR A 105 16.34 5.78 16.45
N GLY A 106 15.30 5.58 15.66
CA GLY A 106 14.59 4.30 15.60
C GLY A 106 13.94 4.09 14.24
N MET A 107 13.58 2.85 13.95
CA MET A 107 12.72 2.51 12.81
C MET A 107 11.39 1.98 13.37
N PRO A 108 10.23 2.34 12.81
CA PRO A 108 8.98 1.70 13.20
C PRO A 108 9.14 0.18 13.05
N LEU A 109 8.80 -0.58 14.10
CA LEU A 109 9.01 -2.03 14.14
C LEU A 109 8.48 -2.75 12.90
N MET A 110 7.35 -2.27 12.37
CA MET A 110 6.71 -2.80 11.16
C MET A 110 7.64 -2.69 9.94
N LEU A 111 8.37 -1.59 9.79
CA LEU A 111 9.15 -1.28 8.58
C LEU A 111 10.57 -1.87 8.62
N ASN A 112 10.99 -2.40 9.76
CA ASN A 112 12.31 -3.01 9.92
C ASN A 112 12.45 -4.27 9.06
N GLY A 113 13.48 -4.31 8.23
CA GLY A 113 13.75 -5.43 7.32
C GLY A 113 12.85 -5.51 6.08
N MET A 114 11.78 -4.70 5.97
CA MET A 114 10.87 -4.73 4.80
C MET A 114 11.63 -4.52 3.48
N ARG A 115 12.63 -3.64 3.48
CA ARG A 115 13.47 -3.39 2.30
C ARG A 115 14.19 -4.64 1.84
N ARG A 116 14.89 -5.32 2.76
CA ARG A 116 15.62 -6.55 2.46
C ARG A 116 14.68 -7.66 1.99
N VAL A 117 13.49 -7.75 2.59
CA VAL A 117 12.47 -8.71 2.16
C VAL A 117 12.06 -8.41 0.72
N MET A 118 11.68 -7.17 0.38
CA MET A 118 11.29 -6.81 -0.98
C MET A 118 12.40 -7.01 -2.01
N GLU A 119 13.65 -6.67 -1.66
CA GLU A 119 14.82 -6.86 -2.51
C GLU A 119 15.11 -8.36 -2.74
N GLY A 120 14.77 -9.23 -1.79
CA GLY A 120 14.94 -10.68 -1.89
C GLY A 120 13.69 -11.46 -2.30
N MET A 121 12.56 -10.79 -2.57
CA MET A 121 11.32 -11.44 -2.99
C MET A 121 11.46 -12.04 -4.40
N ASP A 122 10.69 -13.09 -4.69
CA ASP A 122 10.52 -13.58 -6.06
C ASP A 122 9.61 -12.61 -6.82
N TRP A 123 10.13 -11.94 -7.84
CA TRP A 123 9.39 -10.99 -8.68
C TRP A 123 8.69 -11.65 -9.88
N GLN A 124 8.36 -12.95 -9.74
CA GLN A 124 7.66 -13.82 -10.71
C GLN A 124 8.45 -14.04 -11.99
N SER A 125 9.47 -14.88 -11.89
CA SER A 125 10.31 -15.31 -13.00
C SER A 125 9.95 -16.72 -13.53
N ARG A 126 8.87 -17.35 -13.04
CA ARG A 126 8.59 -18.78 -13.26
C ARG A 126 7.65 -19.04 -14.43
N GLU A 127 7.76 -20.25 -14.97
CA GLU A 127 6.96 -20.74 -16.09
C GLU A 127 5.45 -20.79 -15.74
N GLY A 128 4.60 -20.15 -16.55
CA GLY A 128 3.15 -20.09 -16.40
C GLY A 128 2.60 -18.93 -15.56
N GLU A 129 3.43 -18.05 -15.01
CA GLU A 129 2.98 -16.86 -14.26
C GLU A 129 2.67 -15.67 -15.18
N MET A 130 1.84 -14.72 -14.71
CA MET A 130 1.39 -13.56 -15.51
C MET A 130 2.55 -12.73 -16.09
N TYR A 131 3.70 -12.77 -15.42
CA TYR A 131 4.91 -12.07 -15.82
C TYR A 131 6.11 -13.02 -15.98
N GLU A 132 5.86 -14.27 -16.36
CA GLU A 132 6.91 -15.25 -16.66
C GLU A 132 8.07 -14.64 -17.48
N GLY A 133 9.30 -14.93 -17.07
CA GLY A 133 10.49 -14.44 -17.75
C GLY A 133 10.87 -13.00 -17.40
N LEU A 134 10.17 -12.33 -16.47
CA LEU A 134 10.66 -11.09 -15.85
C LEU A 134 12.00 -11.41 -15.19
N LEU A 135 13.08 -10.93 -15.80
CA LEU A 135 14.40 -11.12 -15.23
C LEU A 135 14.47 -10.19 -14.02
N ILE A 136 14.97 -10.71 -12.89
CA ILE A 136 15.30 -9.90 -11.69
C ILE A 136 16.19 -8.69 -12.07
N ASN A 137 16.86 -8.77 -13.21
CA ASN A 137 17.60 -7.69 -13.86
C ASN A 137 16.74 -6.45 -14.20
N ASP A 138 15.40 -6.50 -14.25
CA ASP A 138 14.55 -5.31 -14.47
C ASP A 138 14.35 -4.45 -13.20
N ILE A 139 14.96 -4.86 -12.10
CA ILE A 139 14.85 -4.25 -10.77
C ILE A 139 16.25 -3.80 -10.31
N ILE A 140 16.41 -2.50 -10.03
CA ILE A 140 17.72 -1.90 -9.69
C ILE A 140 17.70 -1.28 -8.30
N ASN A 141 18.73 -1.55 -7.49
CA ASN A 141 19.04 -0.71 -6.34
C ASN A 141 19.85 0.53 -6.79
N ARG A 142 19.16 1.66 -7.01
CA ARG A 142 19.79 2.86 -7.58
C ARG A 142 20.71 3.60 -6.61
N ARG A 143 20.58 3.38 -5.30
CA ARG A 143 21.39 4.06 -4.28
C ARG A 143 22.80 3.47 -4.14
N THR A 144 22.95 2.16 -4.32
CA THR A 144 24.26 1.49 -4.20
C THR A 144 24.93 1.32 -5.56
N GLY A 145 24.20 1.44 -6.67
CA GLY A 145 24.71 1.12 -8.01
C GLY A 145 25.04 -0.37 -8.18
N GLU A 146 24.81 -1.17 -7.14
CA GLU A 146 24.93 -2.62 -7.17
C GLU A 146 23.67 -3.16 -7.83
N VAL A 147 23.89 -3.95 -8.89
CA VAL A 147 22.82 -4.75 -9.42
C VAL A 147 22.53 -5.82 -8.37
N ALA A 148 21.32 -5.85 -7.83
CA ALA A 148 20.93 -6.94 -6.93
C ALA A 148 21.13 -8.31 -7.62
N ILE A 149 21.16 -8.35 -8.97
CA ILE A 149 21.70 -9.42 -9.83
C ILE A 149 22.28 -8.81 -11.14
N PRO A 150 23.50 -9.14 -11.61
CA PRO A 150 24.25 -8.38 -12.65
C PRO A 150 23.51 -8.12 -13.98
N GLY A 151 23.57 -6.87 -14.50
CA GLY A 151 23.44 -6.62 -15.95
C GLY A 151 22.55 -5.47 -16.45
N ASN A 152 21.79 -4.75 -15.63
CA ASN A 152 20.86 -3.73 -16.16
C ASN A 152 20.98 -2.39 -15.42
N LYS A 153 21.27 -1.32 -16.17
CA LYS A 153 21.23 0.07 -15.68
C LYS A 153 19.90 0.78 -16.04
N GLU A 154 19.00 0.09 -16.74
CA GLU A 154 17.74 0.64 -17.29
C GLU A 154 16.47 0.15 -16.58
N GLY A 155 16.60 -0.74 -15.61
CA GLY A 155 15.52 -1.34 -14.81
C GLY A 155 14.42 -0.37 -14.39
N ARG A 156 13.19 -0.88 -14.48
CA ARG A 156 11.95 -0.12 -14.34
C ARG A 156 11.52 0.03 -12.89
N VAL A 157 11.93 -0.88 -12.01
CA VAL A 157 11.63 -0.83 -10.57
C VAL A 157 12.89 -0.53 -9.79
N ALA A 158 12.84 0.42 -8.85
CA ALA A 158 13.93 0.75 -7.95
C ALA A 158 13.51 0.75 -6.49
N PHE A 159 14.46 0.65 -5.58
CA PHE A 159 14.23 0.79 -4.14
C PHE A 159 14.94 2.01 -3.56
N GLY A 160 14.25 2.74 -2.69
CA GLY A 160 14.77 3.91 -2.02
C GLY A 160 14.29 4.01 -0.58
N GLU A 161 14.84 4.97 0.15
CA GLU A 161 14.25 5.42 1.40
C GLU A 161 13.21 6.52 1.14
N VAL A 162 12.56 7.01 2.20
CA VAL A 162 11.72 8.22 2.12
C VAL A 162 12.61 9.43 2.40
N GLY A 163 12.72 10.33 1.43
CA GLY A 163 13.53 11.54 1.55
C GLY A 163 13.73 12.25 0.22
N ARG A 164 14.11 13.54 0.26
CA ARG A 164 14.37 14.35 -0.94
C ARG A 164 15.53 13.80 -1.77
N GLU A 165 16.56 13.32 -1.09
CA GLU A 165 17.77 12.77 -1.69
C GLU A 165 17.54 11.44 -2.41
N GLN A 166 16.35 10.84 -2.27
CA GLN A 166 15.96 9.62 -2.98
C GLN A 166 15.22 9.90 -4.29
N VAL A 167 14.93 11.17 -4.61
CA VAL A 167 14.25 11.58 -5.85
C VAL A 167 15.30 11.81 -6.93
N GLU A 168 15.31 10.93 -7.94
CA GLU A 168 16.17 11.07 -9.11
C GLU A 168 15.36 11.62 -10.30
N ASP A 169 16.05 12.19 -11.28
CA ASP A 169 15.42 12.83 -12.44
C ASP A 169 14.71 11.81 -13.35
N GLU A 170 15.18 10.56 -13.36
CA GLU A 170 14.60 9.48 -14.15
C GLU A 170 13.38 8.84 -13.49
N ASP A 171 13.09 9.10 -12.21
CA ASP A 171 11.93 8.51 -11.54
C ASP A 171 10.61 9.17 -11.98
N GLU A 172 9.63 8.37 -12.37
CA GLU A 172 8.32 8.85 -12.81
C GLU A 172 7.23 8.64 -11.74
N VAL A 173 7.33 7.54 -10.98
CA VAL A 173 6.36 7.16 -9.95
C VAL A 173 7.05 6.72 -8.67
N PHE A 174 6.59 7.20 -7.53
CA PHE A 174 7.07 6.82 -6.21
C PHE A 174 5.98 6.08 -5.45
N ILE A 175 6.26 4.88 -4.93
CA ILE A 175 5.36 4.14 -4.04
C ILE A 175 5.92 4.24 -2.62
N ILE A 176 5.16 4.81 -1.70
CA ILE A 176 5.58 4.93 -0.30
C ILE A 176 4.77 3.96 0.56
N ILE A 177 5.46 2.98 1.14
CA ILE A 177 4.81 1.89 1.88
C ILE A 177 4.57 2.29 3.33
N ALA A 178 3.29 2.34 3.72
CA ALA A 178 2.80 2.47 5.08
C ALA A 178 3.62 3.42 5.97
N PRO A 179 3.89 4.67 5.55
CA PRO A 179 4.73 5.58 6.32
C PRO A 179 4.11 5.90 7.68
N GLN A 180 4.94 5.94 8.73
CA GLN A 180 4.49 6.05 10.12
C GLN A 180 5.39 6.99 10.93
N SER A 181 4.76 7.88 11.71
CA SER A 181 5.48 8.64 12.74
C SER A 181 5.74 7.76 13.97
N MET A 182 6.80 8.10 14.69
CA MET A 182 7.12 7.53 16.00
C MET A 182 7.01 8.59 17.08
N VAL A 183 7.02 8.15 18.34
CA VAL A 183 7.09 9.06 19.49
C VAL A 183 8.40 9.84 19.40
N GLY A 184 8.32 11.17 19.35
CA GLY A 184 9.49 12.05 19.29
C GLY A 184 10.09 12.27 17.89
N ALA A 185 9.64 11.56 16.85
CA ALA A 185 10.12 11.73 15.48
C ALA A 185 9.00 11.58 14.44
N SER A 186 8.82 12.59 13.59
CA SER A 186 7.75 12.63 12.58
C SER A 186 8.29 12.30 11.19
N VAL A 187 7.65 11.37 10.48
CA VAL A 187 7.97 11.07 9.08
C VAL A 187 7.51 12.19 8.11
N TYR A 188 6.70 13.13 8.61
CA TYR A 188 6.12 14.21 7.82
C TYR A 188 7.16 14.99 7.00
N GLU A 189 8.27 15.37 7.63
CA GLU A 189 9.25 16.25 6.99
C GLU A 189 9.94 15.55 5.81
N PRO A 190 10.51 14.32 5.96
CA PRO A 190 10.98 13.54 4.82
C PRO A 190 9.94 13.32 3.71
N LEU A 191 8.67 13.05 4.06
CA LEU A 191 7.60 12.87 3.07
C LEU A 191 7.31 14.15 2.30
N SER A 192 7.21 15.28 3.01
CA SER A 192 6.91 16.57 2.41
C SER A 192 8.01 16.97 1.44
N GLN A 193 9.27 16.83 1.85
CA GLN A 193 10.43 17.14 1.02
C GLN A 193 10.53 16.23 -0.21
N MET A 194 10.21 14.93 -0.07
CA MET A 194 10.17 14.00 -1.19
C MET A 194 9.07 14.35 -2.20
N VAL A 195 7.86 14.69 -1.72
CA VAL A 195 6.74 15.12 -2.59
C VAL A 195 7.03 16.44 -3.28
N GLU A 196 7.65 17.40 -2.57
CA GLU A 196 8.09 18.66 -3.16
C GLU A 196 9.16 18.43 -4.23
N ALA A 197 10.13 17.57 -3.95
CA ALA A 197 11.18 17.21 -4.89
C ALA A 197 10.64 16.47 -6.12
N ALA A 198 9.63 15.61 -5.97
CA ALA A 198 8.93 14.97 -7.09
C ALA A 198 8.19 16.01 -7.95
N GLY A 199 7.65 17.07 -7.34
CA GLY A 199 6.94 18.12 -8.07
C GLY A 199 5.65 17.62 -8.74
N PRO A 200 4.98 18.45 -9.55
CA PRO A 200 3.63 18.16 -10.05
C PRO A 200 3.58 17.16 -11.21
N ASN A 201 4.71 16.91 -11.88
CA ASN A 201 4.78 16.09 -13.09
C ASN A 201 5.07 14.60 -12.82
N ARG A 202 5.45 14.26 -11.58
CA ARG A 202 5.74 12.88 -11.15
C ARG A 202 4.68 12.44 -10.16
N THR A 203 4.38 11.14 -10.12
CA THR A 203 3.31 10.62 -9.28
C THR A 203 3.87 10.09 -7.96
N VAL A 204 3.25 10.43 -6.83
CA VAL A 204 3.54 9.84 -5.52
C VAL A 204 2.29 9.11 -5.03
N ILE A 205 2.44 7.82 -4.76
CA ILE A 205 1.40 6.92 -4.27
C ILE A 205 1.68 6.57 -2.80
N LEU A 206 0.80 7.01 -1.90
CA LEU A 206 0.83 6.58 -0.50
C LEU A 206 -0.01 5.32 -0.32
N ILE A 207 0.57 4.27 0.26
CA ILE A 207 -0.14 3.05 0.61
C ILE A 207 -0.28 2.97 2.13
N ASN A 208 -1.51 2.88 2.63
CA ASN A 208 -1.83 2.73 4.06
C ASN A 208 -1.08 3.71 4.98
N PRO A 209 -1.07 5.04 4.71
CA PRO A 209 -0.32 5.99 5.53
C PRO A 209 -0.86 6.06 6.96
N ARG A 210 0.00 5.85 7.96
CA ARG A 210 -0.36 5.95 9.39
C ARG A 210 0.26 7.19 10.01
N LEU A 211 -0.25 8.34 9.60
CA LEU A 211 0.25 9.65 10.04
C LEU A 211 -0.52 10.25 11.23
N LYS A 212 -1.48 9.50 11.80
CA LYS A 212 -2.20 9.88 13.02
C LYS A 212 -1.35 9.61 14.27
N ASP A 213 -1.69 10.28 15.36
CA ASP A 213 -0.95 10.18 16.64
C ASP A 213 -0.95 8.74 17.17
N ARG A 214 0.21 8.26 17.60
CA ARG A 214 0.32 7.04 18.41
C ARG A 214 0.59 7.42 19.86
N PRO A 215 -0.13 6.85 20.83
CA PRO A 215 0.23 6.98 22.23
C PRO A 215 1.61 6.34 22.44
N SER A 216 2.50 7.01 23.19
CA SER A 216 3.73 6.37 23.64
C SER A 216 3.41 5.29 24.68
N SER A 217 4.34 4.36 24.89
CA SER A 217 4.28 3.39 26.00
C SER A 217 4.14 4.05 27.38
N SER A 218 4.40 5.36 27.48
CA SER A 218 4.24 6.18 28.69
C SER A 218 2.97 7.02 28.69
N ASN A 219 1.98 6.75 27.81
CA ASN A 219 0.74 7.54 27.65
C ASN A 219 0.94 9.03 27.32
N VAL A 220 2.14 9.43 26.88
CA VAL A 220 2.41 10.81 26.44
C VAL A 220 2.09 10.92 24.94
N MET A 221 1.09 11.72 24.60
CA MET A 221 0.74 12.01 23.21
C MET A 221 1.63 13.12 22.65
N SER A 222 2.37 12.85 21.57
CA SER A 222 3.00 13.92 20.81
C SER A 222 1.97 14.56 19.89
N VAL A 223 1.57 15.80 20.19
CA VAL A 223 0.60 16.59 19.41
C VAL A 223 1.30 17.43 18.31
N GLN A 224 2.62 17.54 18.37
CA GLN A 224 3.39 18.39 17.46
C GLN A 224 3.27 17.88 16.01
N GLY A 225 2.88 18.77 15.09
CA GLY A 225 2.73 18.46 13.67
C GLY A 225 1.49 17.63 13.29
N ARG A 226 0.56 17.36 14.22
CA ARG A 226 -0.66 16.56 13.95
C ARG A 226 -1.50 17.13 12.80
N SER A 227 -1.81 18.43 12.87
CA SER A 227 -2.63 19.08 11.84
C SER A 227 -1.96 19.03 10.46
N GLN A 228 -0.64 19.20 10.41
CA GLN A 228 0.15 19.10 9.18
C GLN A 228 0.13 17.68 8.61
N ARG A 229 0.30 16.65 9.45
CA ARG A 229 0.22 15.23 9.05
C ARG A 229 -1.14 14.85 8.48
N ILE A 230 -2.21 15.29 9.14
CA ILE A 230 -3.58 15.01 8.68
C ILE A 230 -3.85 15.74 7.36
N ALA A 231 -3.50 17.02 7.27
CA ALA A 231 -3.65 17.81 6.05
C ALA A 231 -2.83 17.21 4.90
N PHE A 232 -1.62 16.72 5.17
CA PHE A 232 -0.77 16.07 4.20
C PHE A 232 -1.41 14.81 3.64
N ALA A 233 -1.83 13.87 4.50
CA ALA A 233 -2.51 12.66 4.04
C ALA A 233 -3.81 12.97 3.26
N ALA A 234 -4.54 14.01 3.68
CA ALA A 234 -5.76 14.46 3.01
C ALA A 234 -5.50 15.17 1.67
N SER A 235 -4.28 15.64 1.41
CA SER A 235 -3.91 16.26 0.13
C SER A 235 -3.77 15.25 -1.01
N PHE A 236 -3.75 13.95 -0.72
CA PHE A 236 -3.68 12.90 -1.72
C PHE A 236 -5.07 12.46 -2.15
N ARG A 237 -5.25 12.29 -3.46
CA ARG A 237 -6.47 11.76 -4.05
C ARG A 237 -6.56 10.26 -3.77
N GLU A 238 -7.58 9.86 -3.03
CA GLU A 238 -7.86 8.43 -2.80
C GLU A 238 -8.37 7.78 -4.10
N ILE A 239 -7.63 6.79 -4.59
CA ILE A 239 -7.96 6.03 -5.82
C ILE A 239 -8.44 4.61 -5.52
N PHE A 240 -8.14 4.12 -4.33
CA PHE A 240 -8.60 2.83 -3.85
C PHE A 240 -8.83 2.91 -2.34
N HIS A 241 -9.96 2.38 -1.91
CA HIS A 241 -10.29 2.19 -0.51
C HIS A 241 -10.88 0.80 -0.32
N PHE A 242 -10.41 0.06 0.67
CA PHE A 242 -11.06 -1.10 1.23
C PHE A 242 -10.81 -1.15 2.73
N ARG A 243 -11.88 -1.22 3.51
CA ARG A 243 -11.81 -1.54 4.92
C ARG A 243 -13.02 -2.34 5.36
N LEU A 244 -12.83 -3.14 6.39
CA LEU A 244 -13.92 -3.83 7.03
C LEU A 244 -14.62 -2.95 8.06
N LEU A 245 -15.91 -3.23 8.23
CA LEU A 245 -16.74 -2.63 9.25
C LEU A 245 -16.93 -3.65 10.36
N TYR A 246 -16.58 -3.27 11.58
CA TYR A 246 -16.64 -4.14 12.75
C TYR A 246 -17.61 -3.56 13.78
N THR A 247 -18.31 -4.43 14.51
CA THR A 247 -19.03 -4.08 15.75
C THR A 247 -18.23 -4.55 16.94
N GLY A 248 -17.96 -3.69 17.92
CA GLY A 248 -16.98 -3.98 18.98
C GLY A 248 -17.55 -4.59 20.27
N THR A 249 -16.79 -5.55 20.80
CA THR A 249 -16.25 -5.62 22.18
C THR A 249 -14.78 -6.06 22.12
N THR A 250 -14.02 -5.91 23.21
CA THR A 250 -12.54 -5.98 23.30
C THR A 250 -11.86 -7.28 22.86
N PHE A 251 -12.60 -8.34 22.53
CA PHE A 251 -12.04 -9.69 22.31
C PHE A 251 -12.49 -10.39 21.03
N MET A 252 -13.52 -9.89 20.34
CA MET A 252 -13.95 -10.42 19.04
C MET A 252 -14.33 -9.24 18.16
N PHE A 253 -13.79 -9.17 16.94
CA PHE A 253 -14.14 -8.16 15.95
C PHE A 253 -15.09 -8.76 14.89
N PRO A 254 -16.40 -8.97 15.17
CA PRO A 254 -17.33 -9.43 14.16
C PRO A 254 -17.35 -8.48 12.97
N ILE A 255 -16.95 -8.99 11.80
CA ILE A 255 -17.07 -8.30 10.52
C ILE A 255 -18.57 -8.19 10.22
N GLN A 256 -19.07 -6.97 10.04
CA GLN A 256 -20.45 -6.66 9.65
C GLN A 256 -20.59 -6.42 8.15
N GLY A 257 -19.48 -6.10 7.49
CA GLY A 257 -19.48 -5.69 6.10
C GLY A 257 -18.15 -5.08 5.71
N ALA A 258 -18.14 -4.47 4.53
CA ALA A 258 -16.97 -3.79 3.99
C ALA A 258 -17.37 -2.46 3.35
N LEU A 259 -16.48 -1.48 3.42
CA LEU A 259 -16.55 -0.26 2.65
C LEU A 259 -15.48 -0.33 1.57
N ARG A 260 -15.87 -0.09 0.32
CA ARG A 260 -14.94 -0.09 -0.82
C ARG A 260 -15.17 1.11 -1.75
N MET A 261 -14.10 1.58 -2.35
CA MET A 261 -14.11 2.47 -3.52
C MET A 261 -12.93 2.06 -4.41
N ASN A 262 -13.15 2.01 -5.73
CA ASN A 262 -12.08 1.77 -6.70
C ASN A 262 -12.27 2.70 -7.90
N PHE A 263 -11.31 3.57 -8.14
CA PHE A 263 -11.36 4.56 -9.21
C PHE A 263 -11.60 3.95 -10.61
N ALA A 264 -11.10 2.75 -10.88
CA ALA A 264 -11.21 2.10 -12.19
C ALA A 264 -12.61 1.57 -12.50
N ASN A 265 -13.21 0.82 -11.58
CA ASN A 265 -14.41 0.02 -11.86
C ASN A 265 -15.61 0.34 -10.96
N SER A 266 -15.40 1.05 -9.86
CA SER A 266 -16.43 1.44 -8.89
C SER A 266 -16.05 2.73 -8.18
N PRO A 267 -16.04 3.88 -8.90
CA PRO A 267 -15.55 5.15 -8.37
C PRO A 267 -16.47 5.76 -7.31
N ARG A 268 -17.54 5.06 -6.93
CA ARG A 268 -18.45 5.43 -5.84
C ARG A 268 -18.19 4.54 -4.63
N TRP A 269 -18.29 5.15 -3.46
CA TRP A 269 -18.32 4.44 -2.19
C TRP A 269 -19.44 3.41 -2.19
N THR A 270 -19.05 2.15 -2.02
CA THR A 270 -19.96 1.01 -2.00
C THR A 270 -19.87 0.32 -0.65
N LEU A 271 -21.02 0.17 -0.01
CA LEU A 271 -21.17 -0.50 1.26
C LEU A 271 -21.65 -1.94 1.01
N PHE A 272 -20.87 -2.90 1.49
CA PHE A 272 -21.19 -4.32 1.43
C PHE A 272 -21.66 -4.77 2.79
N LYS A 273 -22.78 -5.48 2.83
CA LYS A 273 -23.28 -6.15 4.03
C LYS A 273 -22.71 -7.56 4.07
N ARG A 274 -22.26 -8.03 5.23
CA ARG A 274 -21.93 -9.43 5.42
C ARG A 274 -23.22 -10.26 5.37
N GLU A 275 -23.24 -11.26 4.52
CA GLU A 275 -24.28 -12.29 4.54
C GLU A 275 -23.92 -13.36 5.58
N SER A 276 -24.91 -13.77 6.38
CA SER A 276 -24.78 -14.90 7.31
C SER A 276 -24.90 -16.20 6.52
N THR A 277 -23.92 -17.10 6.62
CA THR A 277 -23.96 -18.43 6.02
C THR A 277 -24.85 -19.43 6.76
N THR A 278 -25.74 -18.98 7.66
CA THR A 278 -26.77 -19.87 8.21
C THR A 278 -27.76 -20.21 7.09
N SER A 279 -27.61 -21.41 6.52
CA SER A 279 -28.66 -22.03 5.73
C SER A 279 -29.95 -22.05 6.56
N PRO A 280 -31.13 -21.76 5.97
CA PRO A 280 -32.41 -21.95 6.64
C PRO A 280 -32.68 -23.42 7.07
N ASP A 281 -31.89 -24.38 6.58
CA ASP A 281 -32.17 -25.82 6.77
C ASP A 281 -31.60 -26.44 8.06
N ASP A 282 -30.72 -25.77 8.81
CA ASP A 282 -30.19 -26.32 10.08
C ASP A 282 -31.14 -26.13 11.29
N ARG A 283 -32.44 -25.91 11.05
CA ARG A 283 -33.47 -25.86 12.09
C ARG A 283 -34.45 -27.02 12.07
N ASN A 284 -34.25 -28.02 11.22
CA ASN A 284 -35.02 -29.27 11.24
C ASN A 284 -34.09 -30.47 11.04
N GLY A 285 -33.47 -30.95 12.12
CA GLY A 285 -32.61 -32.12 12.08
C GLY A 285 -32.20 -32.59 13.47
N GLU A 286 -33.17 -33.24 14.14
CA GLU A 286 -33.09 -34.05 15.38
C GLU A 286 -32.91 -33.35 16.74
#